data_AF-A0AAJ5SS41-F1
#
_entry.id   AF-A0AAJ5SS41-F1
#
_cell.length_a   1.000
_cell.length_b   1.000
_cell.length_c   1.000
_cell.angle_alpha   90.00
_cell.angle_beta   90.00
_cell.angle_gamma   90.00
#
_symmetry.space_group_name_H-M   'P 1'
#
loop_
_entity.id
_entity.type
_entity.pdbx_description
1 polymer ?
#
loop_
_entity_poly.entity_id
_entity_poly.type
_entity_poly.pdbx_seq_one_letter_code
_entity_poly.pdbx_strand_id
1 'polypeptide(L)'
;MLATTYLKLPVVEQFVDWLAGNLDNDTLSHRYHNRRTGPWQCASLHDAYCQYTWPASTGTTFDDNAVDLDKWKSALQHALTPLPDDAAACAATTGVMGWGGVQAGNVLWLHTNQTGLAKTLIEVRNALDSGNIDTLAHSLRFNAGMTKVYSLLCRSLIIYDSRVAAALGWAVTLFCQDRQLTTVPAALDFPWAPAKNAPDAANPKWRNPSTAGLIFQSLKSGVLHAKWNMRASWLLEAVLAHAKAQTSQFAALPGQTRLRAVEAALFMIGYDLPTCASALPAPTVKRRCAMTTLGDDWHECLTKGHRVNFHYRITSKGVRTQPGRLFPIATINATLEYLRANLKGAPFPLANHAVKARQPSAALGLGHAYFATTGRNPPDTSKLAAVLEDLQLIQRVAVPGNGNLHWRISPALLATSDGIDITPWVDEFLKVQSEV
;
A
#
# COMPACT_ATOMS: atom_id res chain seq x y z
N MET A 1 13.63 21.10 -7.65
CA MET A 1 14.09 21.92 -6.50
C MET A 1 14.93 21.02 -5.61
N LEU A 2 16.16 21.42 -5.30
CA LEU A 2 17.09 20.64 -4.46
C LEU A 2 16.75 20.79 -2.96
N ALA A 3 17.18 19.82 -2.14
CA ALA A 3 16.96 19.81 -0.69
C ALA A 3 17.41 21.10 -0.01
N THR A 4 18.62 21.59 -0.34
CA THR A 4 19.19 22.81 0.24
C THR A 4 18.38 24.07 -0.06
N THR A 5 17.69 24.12 -1.20
CA THR A 5 16.80 25.24 -1.54
C THR A 5 15.46 25.12 -0.80
N TYR A 6 14.91 23.90 -0.74
CA TYR A 6 13.64 23.63 -0.05
C TYR A 6 13.72 23.93 1.44
N LEU A 7 14.78 23.44 2.10
CA LEU A 7 14.96 23.58 3.55
C LEU A 7 15.25 25.02 3.99
N LYS A 8 15.70 25.90 3.09
CA LYS A 8 15.94 27.34 3.36
C LYS A 8 14.70 28.21 3.19
N LEU A 9 13.54 27.64 2.83
CA LEU A 9 12.30 28.40 2.79
C LEU A 9 11.93 28.79 4.23
N PRO A 10 11.65 30.07 4.54
CA PRO A 10 11.47 30.52 5.93
C PRO A 10 10.41 29.73 6.70
N VAL A 11 9.31 29.37 6.04
CA VAL A 11 8.23 28.59 6.67
C VAL A 11 8.63 27.13 6.94
N VAL A 12 9.53 26.58 6.13
CA VAL A 12 10.08 25.22 6.31
C VAL A 12 11.07 25.22 7.46
N GLU A 13 11.97 26.21 7.55
CA GLU A 13 12.89 26.37 8.69
C GLU A 13 12.13 26.52 10.00
N GLN A 14 11.08 27.34 10.00
CA GLN A 14 10.21 27.51 11.17
C GLN A 14 9.49 26.23 11.59
N PHE A 15 9.03 25.42 10.62
CA PHE A 15 8.42 24.13 10.91
C PHE A 15 9.43 23.11 11.43
N VAL A 16 10.64 23.08 10.87
CA VAL A 16 11.74 22.23 11.33
C VAL A 16 12.10 22.56 12.79
N ASP A 17 12.29 23.84 13.10
CA ASP A 17 12.57 24.29 14.47
C ASP A 17 11.42 23.93 15.43
N TRP A 18 10.18 24.13 15.00
CA TRP A 18 8.99 23.80 15.79
C TRP A 18 8.89 22.30 16.04
N LEU A 19 8.95 21.45 15.01
CA LEU A 19 8.81 20.01 15.17
C LEU A 19 9.97 19.41 15.98
N ALA A 20 11.19 19.91 15.78
CA ALA A 20 12.36 19.47 16.55
C ALA A 20 12.24 19.77 18.05
N GLY A 21 11.53 20.83 18.43
CA GLY A 21 11.24 21.16 19.83
C GLY A 21 10.10 20.35 20.45
N ASN A 22 9.33 19.60 19.65
CA ASN A 22 8.08 18.96 20.04
C ASN A 22 8.09 17.43 19.86
N LEU A 23 9.26 16.80 19.76
CA LEU A 23 9.39 15.34 19.56
C LEU A 23 8.92 14.53 20.78
N ASP A 24 9.17 15.03 21.99
CA ASP A 24 8.95 14.26 23.23
C ASP A 24 7.82 14.82 24.12
N ASN A 25 7.28 16.00 23.80
CA ASN A 25 6.20 16.61 24.57
C ASN A 25 4.81 16.22 24.03
N ASP A 26 3.77 16.78 24.66
CA ASP A 26 2.37 16.44 24.41
C ASP A 26 1.77 17.11 23.17
N THR A 27 2.53 17.90 22.43
CA THR A 27 2.07 18.56 21.18
C THR A 27 1.53 17.54 20.18
N LEU A 28 2.17 16.38 20.07
CA LEU A 28 1.75 15.27 19.20
C LEU A 28 1.12 14.12 20.00
N SER A 29 0.66 14.39 21.22
CA SER A 29 -0.14 13.41 21.97
C SER A 29 -1.43 13.12 21.21
N HIS A 30 -1.81 11.85 21.15
CA HIS A 30 -2.95 11.42 20.35
C HIS A 30 -3.63 10.21 20.95
N ARG A 31 -4.91 10.02 20.63
CA ARG A 31 -5.66 8.83 21.02
C ARG A 31 -6.71 8.50 19.96
N TYR A 32 -6.92 7.21 19.73
CA TYR A 32 -7.99 6.73 18.87
C TYR A 32 -8.41 5.31 19.28
N HIS A 33 -9.53 4.85 18.74
CA HIS A 33 -9.93 3.45 18.89
C HIS A 33 -9.41 2.63 17.71
N ASN A 34 -8.35 1.84 17.88
CA ASN A 34 -7.94 0.90 16.85
C ASN A 34 -9.07 -0.12 16.66
N ARG A 35 -9.59 -0.23 15.43
CA ARG A 35 -10.77 -1.08 15.14
C ARG A 35 -10.50 -2.59 15.35
N ARG A 36 -9.28 -2.98 15.71
CA ARG A 36 -8.86 -4.36 15.93
C ARG A 36 -8.38 -4.62 17.34
N THR A 37 -7.50 -3.76 17.84
CA THR A 37 -6.82 -3.95 19.13
C THR A 37 -7.45 -3.12 20.25
N GLY A 38 -8.45 -2.30 19.93
CA GLY A 38 -9.13 -1.45 20.91
C GLY A 38 -8.46 -0.09 21.11
N PRO A 39 -8.61 0.53 22.29
CA PRO A 39 -8.05 1.86 22.56
C PRO A 39 -6.53 1.92 22.34
N TRP A 40 -6.06 2.98 21.68
CA TRP A 40 -4.65 3.30 21.50
C TRP A 40 -4.42 4.76 21.87
N GLN A 41 -3.30 5.07 22.51
CA GLN A 41 -2.94 6.44 22.88
C GLN A 41 -1.42 6.60 22.96
N CYS A 42 -0.93 7.79 22.68
CA CYS A 42 0.46 8.18 22.92
C CYS A 42 0.54 9.54 23.61
N ALA A 43 1.54 9.72 24.47
CA ALA A 43 1.83 10.97 25.15
C ALA A 43 2.73 11.91 24.33
N SER A 44 3.45 11.39 23.33
CA SER A 44 4.36 12.15 22.47
C SER A 44 4.63 11.41 21.16
N LEU A 45 5.38 12.03 20.24
CA LEU A 45 5.83 11.36 19.02
C LEU A 45 6.77 10.19 19.34
N HIS A 46 7.67 10.34 20.32
CA HIS A 46 8.52 9.24 20.75
C HIS A 46 7.72 8.08 21.36
N ASP A 47 6.72 8.36 22.19
CA ASP A 47 5.84 7.32 22.75
C ASP A 47 5.04 6.58 21.64
N ALA A 48 4.60 7.30 20.60
CA ALA A 48 3.98 6.67 19.43
C ALA A 48 4.92 5.68 18.71
N TYR A 49 6.22 5.99 18.66
CA TYR A 49 7.25 5.06 18.17
C TYR A 49 7.39 3.83 19.08
N CYS A 50 7.48 4.01 20.40
CA CYS A 50 7.59 2.90 21.36
C CYS A 50 6.42 1.91 21.26
N GLN A 51 5.25 2.40 20.83
CA GLN A 51 4.03 1.61 20.65
C GLN A 51 3.84 1.11 19.21
N TYR A 52 4.86 1.23 18.36
CA TYR A 52 4.79 0.76 16.98
C TYR A 52 4.39 -0.72 16.92
N THR A 53 3.36 -0.99 16.11
CA THR A 53 2.93 -2.34 15.81
C THR A 53 2.56 -2.51 14.34
N TRP A 54 3.17 -3.49 13.69
CA TRP A 54 2.87 -3.92 12.32
C TRP A 54 3.21 -5.40 12.15
N PRO A 55 2.39 -6.23 11.50
CA PRO A 55 2.72 -7.64 11.30
C PRO A 55 4.06 -7.85 10.59
N ALA A 56 4.92 -8.66 11.20
CA ALA A 56 6.19 -9.12 10.65
C ALA A 56 6.33 -10.63 10.82
N SER A 57 7.34 -11.23 10.20
CA SER A 57 7.57 -12.69 10.27
C SER A 57 7.94 -13.19 11.67
N THR A 58 8.57 -12.35 12.50
CA THR A 58 9.01 -12.71 13.87
C THR A 58 8.11 -12.16 14.97
N GLY A 59 7.14 -11.29 14.66
CA GLY A 59 6.31 -10.64 15.66
C GLY A 59 5.58 -9.43 15.11
N THR A 60 5.50 -8.36 15.91
CA THR A 60 4.79 -7.13 15.49
C THR A 60 5.52 -5.84 15.86
N THR A 61 6.62 -5.91 16.60
CA THR A 61 7.32 -4.73 17.11
C THR A 61 8.13 -4.03 16.02
N PHE A 62 8.71 -2.88 16.37
CA PHE A 62 9.62 -2.16 15.48
C PHE A 62 10.85 -3.02 15.11
N ASP A 63 11.43 -3.70 16.09
CA ASP A 63 12.61 -4.55 15.88
C ASP A 63 12.26 -5.81 15.07
N ASP A 64 11.08 -6.40 15.29
CA ASP A 64 10.59 -7.51 14.44
C ASP A 64 10.48 -7.09 12.97
N ASN A 65 9.98 -5.89 12.73
CA ASN A 65 9.87 -5.34 11.38
C ASN A 65 11.24 -5.04 10.76
N ALA A 66 12.21 -4.61 11.56
CA ALA A 66 13.57 -4.37 11.09
C ALA A 66 14.18 -5.65 10.48
N VAL A 67 13.93 -6.83 11.07
CA VAL A 67 14.39 -8.12 10.54
C VAL A 67 13.85 -8.38 9.13
N ASP A 68 12.55 -8.21 8.91
CA ASP A 68 11.93 -8.38 7.59
C ASP A 68 12.44 -7.35 6.58
N LEU A 69 12.56 -6.10 7.00
CA LEU A 69 13.02 -5.02 6.14
C LEU A 69 14.49 -5.22 5.73
N ASP A 70 15.36 -5.68 6.64
CA ASP A 70 16.76 -5.98 6.34
C ASP A 70 16.91 -7.17 5.39
N LYS A 71 16.06 -8.20 5.55
CA LYS A 71 15.96 -9.30 4.59
C LYS A 71 15.61 -8.78 3.20
N TRP A 72 14.56 -7.96 3.07
CA TRP A 72 14.14 -7.44 1.76
C TRP A 72 15.14 -6.44 1.17
N LYS A 73 15.75 -5.60 2.00
CA LYS A 73 16.83 -4.70 1.61
C LYS A 73 18.00 -5.48 1.03
N SER A 74 18.43 -6.54 1.70
CA SER A 74 19.50 -7.41 1.23
C SER A 74 19.13 -8.07 -0.09
N ALA A 75 17.92 -8.64 -0.21
CA ALA A 75 17.45 -9.26 -1.46
C ALA A 75 17.41 -8.25 -2.63
N LEU A 76 16.95 -7.03 -2.37
CA LEU A 76 16.96 -5.95 -3.37
C LEU A 76 18.38 -5.56 -3.77
N GLN A 77 19.31 -5.42 -2.82
CA GLN A 77 20.71 -5.09 -3.13
C GLN A 77 21.38 -6.15 -4.02
N HIS A 78 21.17 -7.44 -3.70
CA HIS A 78 21.67 -8.55 -4.52
C HIS A 78 21.02 -8.58 -5.91
N ALA A 79 19.74 -8.23 -6.02
CA ALA A 79 19.06 -8.17 -7.31
C ALA A 79 19.56 -7.02 -8.22
N LEU A 80 20.13 -5.97 -7.64
CA LEU A 80 20.56 -4.79 -8.41
C LEU A 80 22.08 -4.74 -8.65
N THR A 81 22.88 -5.53 -7.93
CA THR A 81 24.35 -5.48 -7.98
C THR A 81 24.97 -6.87 -7.75
N PRO A 82 26.15 -7.18 -8.31
CA PRO A 82 26.97 -6.35 -9.21
C PRO A 82 26.41 -6.27 -10.64
N LEU A 83 25.59 -7.25 -11.05
CA LEU A 83 24.87 -7.25 -12.32
C LEU A 83 23.36 -7.25 -12.03
N PRO A 84 22.57 -6.34 -12.64
CA PRO A 84 21.13 -6.30 -12.43
C PRO A 84 20.43 -7.59 -12.89
N ASP A 85 19.61 -8.17 -12.02
CA ASP A 85 18.74 -9.32 -12.28
C ASP A 85 17.26 -8.92 -12.10
N ASP A 86 16.57 -8.83 -13.24
CA ASP A 86 15.16 -8.46 -13.32
C ASP A 86 14.23 -9.45 -12.60
N ALA A 87 14.52 -10.75 -12.63
CA ALA A 87 13.70 -11.77 -11.98
C ALA A 87 13.86 -11.69 -10.46
N ALA A 88 15.10 -11.56 -9.98
CA ALA A 88 15.38 -11.35 -8.56
C ALA A 88 14.78 -10.03 -8.05
N ALA A 89 14.86 -8.96 -8.86
CA ALA A 89 14.27 -7.66 -8.52
C ALA A 89 12.75 -7.76 -8.41
N CYS A 90 12.09 -8.45 -9.34
CA CYS A 90 10.65 -8.68 -9.31
C CYS A 90 10.21 -9.52 -8.11
N ALA A 91 10.99 -10.53 -7.73
CA ALA A 91 10.72 -11.36 -6.56
C ALA A 91 10.87 -10.55 -5.25
N ALA A 92 11.98 -9.83 -5.10
CA ALA A 92 12.25 -9.03 -3.90
C ALA A 92 11.22 -7.89 -3.73
N THR A 93 10.91 -7.17 -4.80
CA THR A 93 9.87 -6.12 -4.77
C THR A 93 8.48 -6.69 -4.46
N THR A 94 8.12 -7.85 -5.01
CA THR A 94 6.87 -8.55 -4.66
C THR A 94 6.83 -8.93 -3.18
N GLY A 95 7.96 -9.37 -2.61
CA GLY A 95 8.10 -9.63 -1.17
C GLY A 95 7.81 -8.39 -0.32
N VAL A 96 8.37 -7.24 -0.70
CA VAL A 96 8.08 -5.93 -0.05
C VAL A 96 6.60 -5.57 -0.18
N MET A 97 5.96 -5.82 -1.33
CA MET A 97 4.52 -5.56 -1.50
C MET A 97 3.67 -6.43 -0.59
N GLY A 98 4.07 -7.68 -0.36
CA GLY A 98 3.46 -8.60 0.59
C GLY A 98 3.55 -8.09 2.02
N TRP A 99 4.76 -7.84 2.51
CA TRP A 99 4.99 -7.27 3.85
C TRP A 99 4.22 -5.96 4.07
N GLY A 100 4.26 -5.07 3.09
CA GLY A 100 3.67 -3.74 3.18
C GLY A 100 2.17 -3.69 2.91
N GLY A 101 1.58 -4.83 2.55
CA GLY A 101 0.15 -4.94 2.37
C GLY A 101 -0.47 -4.29 1.14
N VAL A 102 0.33 -4.14 0.10
CA VAL A 102 0.04 -3.28 -1.05
C VAL A 102 0.14 -4.07 -2.35
N GLN A 103 -0.22 -5.36 -2.32
CA GLN A 103 -0.08 -6.25 -3.48
C GLN A 103 -1.01 -5.87 -4.64
N ALA A 104 -2.24 -5.44 -4.34
CA ALA A 104 -3.28 -5.16 -5.32
C ALA A 104 -2.79 -4.19 -6.42
N GLY A 105 -2.79 -4.64 -7.67
CA GLY A 105 -2.30 -3.90 -8.84
C GLY A 105 -0.78 -3.68 -8.90
N ASN A 106 -0.05 -3.69 -7.77
CA ASN A 106 1.41 -3.54 -7.76
C ASN A 106 2.12 -4.81 -8.23
N VAL A 107 1.75 -5.98 -7.71
CA VAL A 107 2.39 -7.26 -8.07
C VAL A 107 2.20 -7.55 -9.57
N LEU A 108 1.00 -7.33 -10.10
CA LEU A 108 0.74 -7.44 -11.54
C LEU A 108 1.63 -6.50 -12.35
N TRP A 109 1.76 -5.24 -11.93
CA TRP A 109 2.61 -4.30 -12.63
C TRP A 109 4.07 -4.74 -12.60
N LEU A 110 4.57 -5.24 -11.46
CA LEU A 110 5.95 -5.73 -11.34
C LEU A 110 6.22 -6.89 -12.31
N HIS A 111 5.35 -7.90 -12.36
CA HIS A 111 5.49 -9.00 -13.29
C HIS A 111 5.35 -8.58 -14.77
N THR A 112 4.47 -7.62 -15.06
CA THR A 112 4.28 -7.13 -16.44
C THR A 112 5.49 -6.32 -16.92
N ASN A 113 6.18 -5.64 -16.01
CA ASN A 113 7.34 -4.81 -16.30
C ASN A 113 8.64 -5.45 -15.79
N GLN A 114 8.67 -6.79 -15.66
CA GLN A 114 9.83 -7.50 -15.12
C GLN A 114 11.08 -7.23 -15.97
N THR A 115 10.98 -7.33 -17.30
CA THR A 115 12.08 -6.98 -18.19
C THR A 115 12.43 -5.49 -18.07
N GLY A 116 13.67 -5.19 -17.68
CA GLY A 116 14.17 -3.85 -17.38
C GLY A 116 13.81 -3.31 -15.99
N LEU A 117 13.18 -4.12 -15.12
CA LEU A 117 12.77 -3.68 -13.79
C LEU A 117 13.97 -3.27 -12.93
N ALA A 118 15.03 -4.08 -12.91
CA ALA A 118 16.20 -3.81 -12.08
C ALA A 118 16.87 -2.48 -12.48
N LYS A 119 17.00 -2.25 -13.80
CA LYS A 119 17.48 -0.97 -14.33
C LYS A 119 16.56 0.20 -13.93
N THR A 120 15.25 0.03 -14.05
CA THR A 120 14.27 1.06 -13.66
C THR A 120 14.41 1.42 -12.17
N LEU A 121 14.54 0.41 -11.30
CA LEU A 121 14.71 0.65 -9.85
C LEU A 121 16.00 1.40 -9.55
N ILE A 122 17.10 1.08 -10.25
CA ILE A 122 18.39 1.78 -10.14
C ILE A 122 18.27 3.25 -10.58
N GLU A 123 17.65 3.50 -11.72
CA GLU A 123 17.45 4.86 -12.25
C GLU A 123 16.63 5.72 -11.28
N VAL A 124 15.52 5.17 -10.77
CA VAL A 124 14.66 5.88 -9.82
C VAL A 124 15.38 6.11 -8.49
N ARG A 125 16.08 5.10 -7.94
CA ARG A 125 16.91 5.26 -6.74
C ARG A 125 17.91 6.40 -6.93
N ASN A 126 18.65 6.40 -8.04
CA ASN A 126 19.68 7.41 -8.31
C ASN A 126 19.07 8.81 -8.46
N ALA A 127 17.89 8.94 -9.09
CA ALA A 127 17.18 10.21 -9.20
C ALA A 127 16.68 10.73 -7.84
N LEU A 128 16.17 9.85 -6.97
CA LEU A 128 15.76 10.19 -5.61
C LEU A 128 16.96 10.63 -4.76
N ASP A 129 18.03 9.84 -4.75
CA ASP A 129 19.26 10.10 -4.00
C ASP A 129 19.97 11.39 -4.44
N SER A 130 19.89 11.74 -5.73
CA SER A 130 20.51 12.97 -6.28
C SER A 130 19.64 14.22 -6.10
N GLY A 131 18.38 14.07 -5.68
CA GLY A 131 17.46 15.21 -5.62
C GLY A 131 16.81 15.59 -6.96
N ASN A 132 17.11 14.87 -8.05
CA ASN A 132 16.75 15.25 -9.42
C ASN A 132 15.70 14.33 -10.04
N ILE A 133 14.50 14.33 -9.45
CA ILE A 133 13.33 13.57 -9.91
C ILE A 133 12.78 14.02 -11.27
N ASP A 134 13.12 15.23 -11.74
CA ASP A 134 12.64 15.75 -13.02
C ASP A 134 13.23 14.98 -14.22
N THR A 135 14.26 14.17 -13.99
CA THR A 135 14.84 13.24 -14.98
C THR A 135 14.02 11.97 -15.18
N LEU A 136 13.04 11.68 -14.31
CA LEU A 136 12.24 10.47 -14.39
C LEU A 136 11.08 10.62 -15.37
N ALA A 137 10.78 9.53 -16.06
CA ALA A 137 9.67 9.49 -17.01
C ALA A 137 8.34 9.86 -16.35
N HIS A 138 7.48 10.59 -17.06
CA HIS A 138 6.13 10.92 -16.57
C HIS A 138 5.27 9.67 -16.30
N SER A 139 5.57 8.55 -16.96
CA SER A 139 4.92 7.25 -16.76
C SER A 139 5.47 6.44 -15.58
N LEU A 140 6.31 7.04 -14.72
CA LEU A 140 6.88 6.40 -13.54
C LEU A 140 5.78 5.83 -12.64
N ARG A 141 5.85 4.52 -12.35
CA ARG A 141 5.06 3.95 -11.26
C ARG A 141 5.67 4.36 -9.93
N PHE A 142 5.01 5.30 -9.26
CA PHE A 142 5.34 5.68 -7.89
C PHE A 142 4.04 5.82 -7.10
N ASN A 143 3.86 5.02 -6.06
CA ASN A 143 2.69 5.05 -5.20
C ASN A 143 3.10 4.65 -3.79
N ALA A 144 2.15 4.57 -2.86
CA ALA A 144 2.40 4.20 -1.46
C ALA A 144 3.02 2.80 -1.27
N GLY A 145 2.93 1.91 -2.28
CA GLY A 145 3.64 0.64 -2.25
C GLY A 145 5.07 0.75 -2.78
N MET A 146 5.27 1.51 -3.86
CA MET A 146 6.61 1.76 -4.38
C MET A 146 7.48 2.56 -3.40
N THR A 147 6.90 3.43 -2.56
CA THR A 147 7.65 4.13 -1.49
C THR A 147 8.33 3.14 -0.54
N LYS A 148 7.71 1.97 -0.27
CA LYS A 148 8.28 0.89 0.55
C LYS A 148 9.48 0.21 -0.10
N VAL A 149 9.46 0.04 -1.41
CA VAL A 149 10.62 -0.47 -2.14
C VAL A 149 11.75 0.55 -2.10
N TYR A 150 11.45 1.80 -2.45
CA TYR A 150 12.48 2.84 -2.55
C TYR A 150 13.03 3.26 -1.19
N SER A 151 12.28 3.12 -0.10
CA SER A 151 12.79 3.37 1.26
C SER A 151 13.86 2.36 1.70
N LEU A 152 13.95 1.20 1.04
CA LEU A 152 15.00 0.21 1.27
C LEU A 152 16.20 0.39 0.34
N LEU A 153 15.99 1.02 -0.82
CA LEU A 153 17.01 1.24 -1.86
C LEU A 153 17.76 2.56 -1.71
N CYS A 154 17.07 3.62 -1.30
CA CYS A 154 17.63 4.97 -1.20
C CYS A 154 18.31 5.17 0.15
N ARG A 155 19.22 6.14 0.24
CA ARG A 155 19.98 6.42 1.48
C ARG A 155 19.08 6.88 2.62
N SER A 156 18.24 7.87 2.33
CA SER A 156 17.36 8.50 3.31
C SER A 156 16.00 8.80 2.70
N LEU A 157 15.17 7.78 2.59
CA LEU A 157 13.82 7.92 2.07
C LEU A 157 12.82 7.19 2.98
N ILE A 158 11.77 7.90 3.37
CA ILE A 158 10.71 7.34 4.20
C ILE A 158 9.67 6.57 3.37
N ILE A 159 8.91 5.72 4.04
CA ILE A 159 7.66 5.13 3.55
C ILE A 159 6.58 6.21 3.67
N TYR A 160 6.45 7.01 2.62
CA TYR A 160 5.40 8.02 2.55
C TYR A 160 4.09 7.42 2.04
N ASP A 161 3.42 6.65 2.90
CA ASP A 161 2.07 6.12 2.65
C ASP A 161 0.97 7.01 3.23
N SER A 162 -0.28 6.58 3.10
CA SER A 162 -1.44 7.37 3.54
C SER A 162 -1.46 7.67 5.04
N ARG A 163 -0.88 6.81 5.89
CA ARG A 163 -0.85 7.04 7.34
C ARG A 163 0.21 8.09 7.67
N VAL A 164 1.44 7.89 7.17
CA VAL A 164 2.53 8.85 7.37
C VAL A 164 2.18 10.22 6.78
N ALA A 165 1.56 10.27 5.60
CA ALA A 165 1.10 11.51 4.99
C ALA A 165 0.01 12.21 5.83
N ALA A 166 -0.94 11.45 6.40
CA ALA A 166 -1.97 12.00 7.28
C ALA A 166 -1.38 12.60 8.56
N ALA A 167 -0.50 11.88 9.25
CA ALA A 167 0.14 12.38 10.47
C ALA A 167 1.04 13.58 10.22
N LEU A 168 1.80 13.59 9.12
CA LEU A 168 2.64 14.74 8.76
C LEU A 168 1.78 15.97 8.43
N GLY A 169 0.68 15.80 7.69
CA GLY A 169 -0.29 16.87 7.46
C GLY A 169 -0.91 17.37 8.77
N TRP A 170 -1.21 16.47 9.72
CA TRP A 170 -1.74 16.85 11.03
C TRP A 170 -0.72 17.64 11.86
N ALA A 171 0.56 17.24 11.84
CA ALA A 171 1.63 18.03 12.45
C ALA A 171 1.73 19.44 11.84
N VAL A 172 1.57 19.58 10.52
CA VAL A 172 1.50 20.89 9.85
C VAL A 172 0.27 21.68 10.29
N THR A 173 -0.88 21.03 10.47
CA THR A 173 -2.08 21.66 11.04
C THR A 173 -1.82 22.25 12.42
N LEU A 174 -1.20 21.47 13.32
CA LEU A 174 -0.85 21.92 14.68
C LEU A 174 0.13 23.09 14.65
N PHE A 175 1.15 23.02 13.79
CA PHE A 175 2.07 24.14 13.56
C PHE A 175 1.35 25.39 13.05
N CYS A 176 0.45 25.25 12.08
CA CYS A 176 -0.31 26.38 11.57
C CYS A 176 -1.18 27.00 12.67
N GLN A 177 -1.77 26.20 13.55
CA GLN A 177 -2.53 26.68 14.69
C GLN A 177 -1.65 27.42 15.72
N ASP A 178 -0.50 26.85 16.08
CA ASP A 178 0.51 27.48 16.95
C ASP A 178 0.95 28.84 16.42
N ARG A 179 1.16 28.93 15.10
CA ARG A 179 1.57 30.16 14.40
C ARG A 179 0.42 31.03 13.91
N GLN A 180 -0.82 30.69 14.25
CA GLN A 180 -2.04 31.41 13.87
C GLN A 180 -2.18 31.63 12.34
N LEU A 181 -1.70 30.68 11.54
CA LEU A 181 -1.84 30.67 10.08
C LEU A 181 -3.24 30.18 9.70
N THR A 182 -3.85 30.85 8.72
CA THR A 182 -5.21 30.55 8.25
C THR A 182 -5.25 29.64 7.03
N THR A 183 -4.11 29.40 6.39
CA THR A 183 -3.96 28.54 5.20
C THR A 183 -2.70 27.69 5.30
N VAL A 184 -2.73 26.48 4.75
CA VAL A 184 -1.54 25.62 4.68
C VAL A 184 -0.49 26.26 3.77
N PRO A 185 0.74 26.51 4.25
CA PRO A 185 1.81 27.02 3.39
C PRO A 185 2.13 26.03 2.27
N ALA A 186 2.25 26.50 1.03
CA ALA A 186 2.46 25.62 -0.14
C ALA A 186 3.70 24.71 -0.05
N ALA A 187 4.72 25.11 0.72
CA ALA A 187 5.92 24.29 0.96
C ALA A 187 5.72 23.15 1.99
N LEU A 188 4.64 23.22 2.78
CA LEU A 188 4.24 22.27 3.82
C LEU A 188 2.91 21.57 3.49
N ASP A 189 2.35 21.78 2.29
CA ASP A 189 1.12 21.14 1.80
C ASP A 189 1.38 19.69 1.39
N PHE A 190 1.79 18.89 2.38
CA PHE A 190 2.04 17.47 2.26
C PHE A 190 0.73 16.75 1.89
N PRO A 191 0.60 16.23 0.65
CA PRO A 191 -0.67 15.73 0.19
C PRO A 191 -0.98 14.37 0.83
N TRP A 192 -2.26 14.13 1.12
CA TRP A 192 -2.71 12.98 1.90
C TRP A 192 -3.68 12.10 1.11
N ALA A 193 -3.87 10.84 1.55
CA ALA A 193 -4.82 9.93 0.95
C ALA A 193 -5.84 9.41 1.99
N PRO A 194 -7.11 9.24 1.62
CA PRO A 194 -8.13 8.74 2.51
C PRO A 194 -7.82 7.33 3.00
N ALA A 195 -8.34 7.01 4.19
CA ALA A 195 -8.36 5.64 4.64
C ALA A 195 -9.30 4.82 3.77
N LYS A 196 -8.91 3.57 3.49
CA LYS A 196 -9.82 2.60 2.90
C LYS A 196 -10.88 2.25 3.93
N ASN A 197 -12.13 2.56 3.60
CA ASN A 197 -13.31 2.32 4.41
C ASN A 197 -14.34 1.52 3.61
N ALA A 198 -15.11 0.66 4.28
CA ALA A 198 -16.31 0.11 3.68
C ALA A 198 -17.37 1.22 3.51
N PRO A 199 -18.22 1.18 2.46
CA PRO A 199 -19.21 2.23 2.19
C PRO A 199 -20.13 2.59 3.37
N ASP A 200 -20.45 1.61 4.23
CA ASP A 200 -21.34 1.76 5.37
C ASP A 200 -20.62 1.49 6.71
N ALA A 201 -19.31 1.78 6.78
CA ALA A 201 -18.56 1.58 8.02
C ALA A 201 -19.15 2.44 9.14
N ALA A 202 -19.65 1.79 10.20
CA ALA A 202 -20.24 2.48 11.36
C ALA A 202 -19.23 3.38 12.09
N ASN A 203 -17.92 3.08 11.98
CA ASN A 203 -16.84 3.86 12.54
C ASN A 203 -15.67 3.96 11.53
N PRO A 204 -15.80 4.81 10.48
CA PRO A 204 -14.79 4.91 9.44
C PRO A 204 -13.49 5.46 10.02
N LYS A 205 -12.35 5.02 9.48
CA LYS A 205 -11.05 5.63 9.75
C LYS A 205 -11.00 7.00 9.08
N TRP A 206 -10.51 8.00 9.81
CA TRP A 206 -10.33 9.36 9.35
C TRP A 206 -8.85 9.67 9.17
N ARG A 207 -8.46 10.12 7.99
CA ARG A 207 -7.06 10.48 7.69
C ARG A 207 -6.90 11.88 7.12
N ASN A 208 -7.99 12.65 7.07
CA ASN A 208 -7.95 14.01 6.54
C ASN A 208 -7.34 14.94 7.62
N PRO A 209 -6.15 15.52 7.38
CA PRO A 209 -5.56 16.47 8.33
C PRO A 209 -6.21 17.87 8.24
N SER A 210 -7.08 18.10 7.25
CA SER A 210 -7.68 19.40 7.00
C SER A 210 -8.67 19.79 8.11
N THR A 211 -8.59 21.05 8.53
CA THR A 211 -9.49 21.65 9.52
C THR A 211 -9.66 23.14 9.24
N ALA A 212 -10.88 23.66 9.36
CA ALA A 212 -11.20 25.05 9.03
C ALA A 212 -10.63 25.48 7.66
N GLY A 213 -9.84 26.57 7.60
CA GLY A 213 -9.19 27.07 6.39
C GLY A 213 -7.90 26.34 5.99
N LEU A 214 -7.42 25.40 6.80
CA LEU A 214 -6.24 24.58 6.52
C LEU A 214 -6.64 23.38 5.67
N ILE A 215 -6.58 23.54 4.34
CA ILE A 215 -7.00 22.52 3.37
C ILE A 215 -5.77 21.89 2.71
N PHE A 216 -5.67 20.56 2.78
CA PHE A 216 -4.58 19.79 2.17
C PHE A 216 -5.03 19.12 0.87
N GLN A 217 -4.10 19.04 -0.08
CA GLN A 217 -4.34 18.38 -1.37
C GLN A 217 -4.36 16.86 -1.25
N SER A 218 -5.08 16.22 -2.18
CA SER A 218 -5.06 14.75 -2.29
C SER A 218 -3.76 14.25 -2.92
N LEU A 219 -3.23 13.17 -2.35
CA LEU A 219 -2.03 12.47 -2.82
C LEU A 219 -2.31 11.80 -4.16
N LYS A 220 -1.50 12.16 -5.17
CA LYS A 220 -1.53 11.57 -6.50
C LYS A 220 -0.27 10.75 -6.72
N SER A 221 -0.42 9.58 -7.34
CA SER A 221 0.69 8.72 -7.74
C SER A 221 1.59 9.38 -8.81
N GLY A 222 2.72 8.74 -9.09
CA GLY A 222 3.71 9.17 -10.07
C GLY A 222 4.70 10.18 -9.52
N VAL A 223 5.23 11.02 -10.41
CA VAL A 223 6.31 11.98 -10.11
C VAL A 223 5.94 12.92 -8.95
N LEU A 224 4.66 13.29 -8.80
CA LEU A 224 4.23 14.16 -7.71
C LEU A 224 4.36 13.47 -6.34
N HIS A 225 3.98 12.19 -6.22
CA HIS A 225 4.19 11.41 -5.00
C HIS A 225 5.68 11.36 -4.66
N ALA A 226 6.52 11.07 -5.66
CA ALA A 226 7.96 10.96 -5.45
C ALA A 226 8.58 12.28 -4.95
N LYS A 227 8.18 13.43 -5.55
CA LYS A 227 8.57 14.78 -5.10
C LYS A 227 8.22 15.04 -3.64
N TRP A 228 6.99 14.69 -3.23
CA TRP A 228 6.56 14.90 -1.84
C TRP A 228 7.19 13.91 -0.86
N ASN A 229 7.45 12.67 -1.27
CA ASN A 229 8.20 11.71 -0.47
C ASN A 229 9.63 12.22 -0.18
N MET A 230 10.31 12.77 -1.19
CA MET A 230 11.63 13.39 -1.02
C MET A 230 11.58 14.57 -0.06
N ARG A 231 10.63 15.49 -0.24
CA ARG A 231 10.46 16.65 0.67
C ARG A 231 10.19 16.22 2.11
N ALA A 232 9.32 15.23 2.31
CA ALA A 232 9.02 14.71 3.63
C ALA A 232 10.27 14.09 4.27
N SER A 233 11.03 13.31 3.49
CA SER A 233 12.30 12.71 3.95
C SER A 233 13.31 13.77 4.35
N TRP A 234 13.57 14.77 3.50
CA TRP A 234 14.49 15.86 3.80
C TRP A 234 14.07 16.68 5.01
N LEU A 235 12.77 16.95 5.14
CA LEU A 235 12.23 17.70 6.27
C LEU A 235 12.45 16.94 7.58
N LEU A 236 12.16 15.64 7.62
CA LEU A 236 12.33 14.83 8.83
C LEU A 236 13.80 14.62 9.18
N GLU A 237 14.69 14.48 8.18
CA GLU A 237 16.12 14.50 8.41
C GLU A 237 16.60 15.83 9.01
N ALA A 238 16.10 16.96 8.48
CA ALA A 238 16.44 18.28 9.00
C ALA A 238 15.96 18.47 10.45
N VAL A 239 14.77 17.96 10.78
CA VAL A 239 14.25 17.92 12.16
C VAL A 239 15.19 17.12 13.06
N LEU A 240 15.59 15.91 12.67
CA LEU A 240 16.48 15.05 13.46
C LEU A 240 17.90 15.60 13.58
N ALA A 241 18.37 16.39 12.60
CA ALA A 241 19.66 17.06 12.64
C ALA A 241 19.63 18.38 13.44
N HIS A 242 18.45 18.91 13.77
CA HIS A 242 18.30 20.18 14.48
C HIS A 242 18.82 20.08 15.92
N ALA A 243 19.33 21.18 16.46
CA ALA A 243 19.91 21.23 17.81
C ALA A 243 18.89 20.82 18.89
N LYS A 244 17.64 21.28 18.76
CA LYS A 244 16.53 20.93 19.68
C LYS A 244 16.21 19.42 19.68
N ALA A 245 16.44 18.72 18.57
CA ALA A 245 16.22 17.28 18.51
C ALA A 245 17.33 16.48 19.20
N GLN A 246 18.52 17.06 19.42
CA GLN A 246 19.62 16.34 20.08
C GLN A 246 19.37 16.07 21.57
N THR A 247 18.42 16.78 22.19
CA THR A 247 17.96 16.50 23.55
C THR A 247 16.76 15.55 23.60
N SER A 248 16.26 15.10 22.45
CA SER A 248 15.10 14.22 22.39
C SER A 248 15.47 12.76 22.64
N GLN A 249 14.49 11.94 23.02
CA GLN A 249 14.65 10.50 23.17
C GLN A 249 15.04 9.81 21.85
N PHE A 250 14.64 10.36 20.69
CA PHE A 250 15.12 9.88 19.39
C PHE A 250 16.64 10.02 19.20
N ALA A 251 17.29 10.98 19.89
CA ALA A 251 18.75 11.12 19.81
C ALA A 251 19.50 9.96 20.46
N ALA A 252 18.86 9.20 21.36
CA ALA A 252 19.46 8.00 21.95
C ALA A 252 19.49 6.81 20.97
N LEU A 253 18.69 6.84 19.90
CA LEU A 253 18.67 5.78 18.90
C LEU A 253 19.88 5.85 17.95
N PRO A 254 20.33 4.71 17.40
CA PRO A 254 21.37 4.68 16.37
C PRO A 254 21.00 5.57 15.18
N GLY A 255 21.97 6.30 14.61
CA GLY A 255 21.71 7.31 13.59
C GLY A 255 20.88 6.83 12.39
N GLN A 256 21.13 5.61 11.91
CA GLN A 256 20.39 5.02 10.79
C GLN A 256 18.95 4.62 11.13
N THR A 257 18.64 4.45 12.42
CA THR A 257 17.33 4.03 12.92
C THR A 257 16.43 5.23 13.21
N ARG A 258 16.99 6.41 13.50
CA ARG A 258 16.23 7.60 13.93
C ARG A 258 15.13 8.00 12.95
N LEU A 259 15.46 8.09 11.65
CA LEU A 259 14.48 8.46 10.62
C LEU A 259 13.35 7.43 10.52
N ARG A 260 13.68 6.14 10.60
CA ARG A 260 12.70 5.05 10.58
C ARG A 260 11.81 5.07 11.83
N ALA A 261 12.36 5.40 12.99
CA ALA A 261 11.60 5.52 14.24
C ALA A 261 10.59 6.68 14.18
N VAL A 262 10.98 7.84 13.65
CA VAL A 262 10.04 8.96 13.43
C VAL A 262 8.97 8.58 12.41
N GLU A 263 9.34 7.91 11.32
CA GLU A 263 8.36 7.38 10.35
C GLU A 263 7.37 6.41 11.01
N ALA A 264 7.87 5.49 11.85
CA ALA A 264 7.05 4.54 12.59
C ALA A 264 6.07 5.24 13.55
N ALA A 265 6.51 6.30 14.24
CA ALA A 265 5.64 7.12 15.07
C ALA A 265 4.52 7.79 14.26
N LEU A 266 4.88 8.44 13.15
CA LEU A 266 3.93 9.07 12.23
C LEU A 266 2.96 8.05 11.65
N PHE A 267 3.44 6.86 11.33
CA PHE A 267 2.63 5.75 10.88
C PHE A 267 1.57 5.40 11.93
N MET A 268 1.94 5.24 13.21
CA MET A 268 0.99 4.96 14.30
C MET A 268 -0.05 6.06 14.47
N ILE A 269 0.37 7.31 14.60
CA ILE A 269 -0.53 8.47 14.74
C ILE A 269 -1.51 8.56 13.56
N GLY A 270 -1.01 8.35 12.34
CA GLY A 270 -1.77 8.49 11.10
C GLY A 270 -2.76 7.37 10.81
N TYR A 271 -2.92 6.40 11.72
CA TYR A 271 -3.95 5.36 11.58
C TYR A 271 -5.36 5.96 11.51
N ASP A 272 -5.68 6.86 12.45
CA ASP A 272 -6.96 7.52 12.59
C ASP A 272 -6.79 8.88 13.30
N LEU A 273 -7.01 9.97 12.59
CA LEU A 273 -6.88 11.34 13.09
C LEU A 273 -8.17 11.81 13.77
N PRO A 274 -8.11 12.84 14.64
CA PRO A 274 -9.31 13.44 15.22
C PRO A 274 -10.24 13.95 14.11
N THR A 275 -11.52 13.63 14.19
CA THR A 275 -12.51 14.27 13.33
C THR A 275 -12.72 15.71 13.78
N CYS A 276 -13.00 16.62 12.85
CA CYS A 276 -13.27 18.03 13.17
C CYS A 276 -14.45 18.24 14.16
N ALA A 277 -15.20 17.17 14.48
CA ALA A 277 -16.31 17.17 15.45
C ALA A 277 -15.90 16.80 16.88
N SER A 278 -14.65 16.39 17.15
CA SER A 278 -14.21 15.99 18.50
C SER A 278 -13.52 17.11 19.31
N ALA A 279 -13.49 18.34 18.79
CA ALA A 279 -13.02 19.50 19.52
C ALA A 279 -14.22 20.26 20.16
N LEU A 280 -14.88 19.65 21.16
CA LEU A 280 -15.94 20.25 22.01
C LEU A 280 -17.20 20.81 21.25
N PRO A 281 -18.36 21.00 21.92
CA PRO A 281 -19.69 20.85 21.29
C PRO A 281 -20.17 22.04 20.42
N ALA A 282 -21.04 21.68 19.48
CA ALA A 282 -21.53 22.41 18.30
C ALA A 282 -22.28 23.74 18.54
N PRO A 283 -22.63 24.46 17.45
CA PRO A 283 -24.00 24.29 16.96
C PRO A 283 -24.13 23.99 15.46
N THR A 284 -25.26 23.34 15.21
CA THR A 284 -25.81 22.73 14.00
C THR A 284 -25.86 23.65 12.78
N VAL A 285 -25.30 23.20 11.65
CA VAL A 285 -25.82 23.56 10.32
C VAL A 285 -25.78 22.32 9.42
N LYS A 286 -26.97 21.88 8.99
CA LYS A 286 -27.14 20.92 7.90
C LYS A 286 -26.74 21.60 6.59
N ARG A 287 -25.86 21.00 5.79
CA ARG A 287 -26.09 20.95 4.34
C ARG A 287 -25.29 19.85 3.63
N ARG A 288 -26.06 19.13 2.80
CA ARG A 288 -25.64 18.18 1.76
C ARG A 288 -24.62 18.81 0.81
N CYS A 289 -23.69 17.99 0.35
CA CYS A 289 -23.29 18.00 -1.06
C CYS A 289 -23.08 16.55 -1.51
N ALA A 290 -23.99 16.05 -2.32
CA ALA A 290 -23.81 14.80 -3.04
C ALA A 290 -22.89 15.09 -4.23
N MET A 291 -21.69 14.53 -4.21
CA MET A 291 -20.92 14.25 -5.42
C MET A 291 -20.90 12.75 -5.62
N THR A 292 -21.45 12.30 -6.73
CA THR A 292 -21.37 10.94 -7.24
C THR A 292 -19.93 10.67 -7.68
N THR A 293 -19.06 10.32 -6.73
CA THR A 293 -17.79 9.64 -7.00
C THR A 293 -18.02 8.14 -6.97
N LEU A 294 -17.49 7.42 -7.96
CA LEU A 294 -17.30 5.97 -7.87
C LEU A 294 -16.49 5.70 -6.59
N GLY A 295 -17.00 4.89 -5.66
CA GLY A 295 -16.38 4.69 -4.34
C GLY A 295 -14.92 4.24 -4.42
N ASP A 296 -14.08 4.73 -3.49
CA ASP A 296 -12.61 4.55 -3.46
C ASP A 296 -12.15 3.15 -2.99
N ASP A 297 -13.05 2.17 -2.91
CA ASP A 297 -12.83 0.78 -2.41
C ASP A 297 -12.59 -0.25 -3.54
N TRP A 298 -12.27 0.21 -4.75
CA TRP A 298 -12.09 -0.62 -5.94
C TRP A 298 -10.62 -0.66 -6.39
N HIS A 299 -10.08 -1.86 -6.57
CA HIS A 299 -8.75 -2.12 -7.11
C HIS A 299 -8.78 -2.16 -8.64
N GLU A 300 -7.95 -1.35 -9.28
CA GLU A 300 -7.71 -1.45 -10.73
C GLU A 300 -6.95 -2.74 -11.05
N CYS A 301 -7.40 -3.45 -12.08
CA CYS A 301 -6.78 -4.67 -12.58
C CYS A 301 -6.98 -4.80 -14.09
N LEU A 302 -6.18 -5.67 -14.71
CA LEU A 302 -6.20 -5.93 -16.15
C LEU A 302 -6.53 -7.40 -16.39
N THR A 303 -7.46 -7.69 -17.30
CA THR A 303 -7.65 -9.07 -17.76
C THR A 303 -6.39 -9.56 -18.46
N LYS A 304 -5.98 -10.80 -18.20
CA LYS A 304 -4.64 -11.27 -18.59
C LYS A 304 -4.50 -11.50 -20.11
N GLY A 305 -5.57 -11.88 -20.80
CA GLY A 305 -5.56 -12.14 -22.25
C GLY A 305 -5.59 -10.87 -23.10
N HIS A 306 -6.60 -10.02 -22.89
CA HIS A 306 -6.85 -8.84 -23.75
C HIS A 306 -6.47 -7.51 -23.09
N ARG A 307 -5.90 -7.53 -21.87
CA ARG A 307 -5.52 -6.33 -21.11
C ARG A 307 -6.66 -5.33 -20.96
N VAL A 308 -7.88 -5.84 -20.79
CA VAL A 308 -9.06 -5.01 -20.56
C VAL A 308 -9.04 -4.55 -19.11
N ASN A 309 -9.03 -3.23 -18.91
CA ASN A 309 -9.15 -2.61 -17.60
C ASN A 309 -10.49 -2.99 -16.95
N PHE A 310 -10.43 -3.37 -15.68
CA PHE A 310 -11.59 -3.58 -14.84
C PHE A 310 -11.24 -3.24 -13.40
N HIS A 311 -12.27 -3.09 -12.59
CA HIS A 311 -12.08 -2.89 -11.17
C HIS A 311 -12.57 -4.11 -10.41
N TYR A 312 -11.93 -4.45 -9.30
CA TYR A 312 -12.44 -5.46 -8.39
C TYR A 312 -12.33 -5.03 -6.93
N ARG A 313 -13.12 -5.64 -6.08
CA ARG A 313 -12.95 -5.53 -4.63
C ARG A 313 -13.16 -6.88 -3.99
N ILE A 314 -12.43 -7.12 -2.91
CA ILE A 314 -12.57 -8.33 -2.10
C ILE A 314 -13.44 -7.99 -0.90
N THR A 315 -14.33 -8.90 -0.55
CA THR A 315 -15.24 -8.79 0.60
C THR A 315 -15.28 -10.14 1.30
N SER A 316 -15.82 -10.18 2.53
CA SER A 316 -16.09 -11.44 3.23
C SER A 316 -17.03 -12.39 2.47
N LYS A 317 -17.76 -11.89 1.47
CA LYS A 317 -18.65 -12.69 0.61
C LYS A 317 -17.96 -13.20 -0.66
N GLY A 318 -16.74 -12.75 -0.96
CA GLY A 318 -15.99 -13.10 -2.17
C GLY A 318 -15.56 -11.90 -3.00
N VAL A 319 -15.28 -12.13 -4.29
CA VAL A 319 -14.70 -11.15 -5.22
C VAL A 319 -15.79 -10.46 -6.04
N ARG A 320 -15.90 -9.14 -5.97
CA ARG A 320 -16.81 -8.36 -6.83
C ARG A 320 -16.02 -7.66 -7.93
N THR A 321 -16.54 -7.66 -9.16
CA THR A 321 -15.90 -7.01 -10.33
C THR A 321 -16.81 -5.93 -10.94
N GLN A 322 -16.21 -4.91 -11.56
CA GLN A 322 -16.89 -3.82 -12.26
C GLN A 322 -16.27 -3.52 -13.65
N PRO A 323 -17.09 -3.43 -14.72
CA PRO A 323 -18.47 -3.92 -14.76
C PRO A 323 -18.46 -5.44 -14.53
N GLY A 324 -19.41 -6.01 -13.78
CA GLY A 324 -19.35 -7.43 -13.47
C GLY A 324 -20.22 -7.87 -12.30
N ARG A 325 -19.89 -9.04 -11.76
CA ARG A 325 -20.66 -9.73 -10.73
C ARG A 325 -19.82 -10.10 -9.51
N LEU A 326 -20.49 -10.57 -8.47
CA LEU A 326 -19.88 -11.22 -7.32
C LEU A 326 -19.54 -12.68 -7.68
N PHE A 327 -18.33 -13.09 -7.35
CA PHE A 327 -17.85 -14.46 -7.30
C PHE A 327 -17.80 -14.88 -5.83
N PRO A 328 -18.78 -15.65 -5.33
CA PRO A 328 -18.80 -16.08 -3.94
C PRO A 328 -17.60 -16.96 -3.59
N ILE A 329 -17.11 -16.88 -2.35
CA ILE A 329 -16.00 -17.72 -1.86
C ILE A 329 -16.27 -19.19 -2.15
N ALA A 330 -17.46 -19.70 -1.80
CA ALA A 330 -17.85 -21.09 -2.06
C ALA A 330 -17.75 -21.48 -3.55
N THR A 331 -18.10 -20.56 -4.45
CA THR A 331 -17.96 -20.80 -5.90
C THR A 331 -16.51 -20.83 -6.34
N ILE A 332 -15.67 -19.96 -5.80
CA ILE A 332 -14.24 -19.95 -6.10
C ILE A 332 -13.58 -21.23 -5.57
N ASN A 333 -13.87 -21.63 -4.32
CA ASN A 333 -13.41 -22.88 -3.72
C ASN A 333 -13.80 -24.08 -4.60
N ALA A 334 -15.07 -24.21 -4.95
CA ALA A 334 -15.55 -25.30 -5.81
C ALA A 334 -14.86 -25.32 -7.18
N THR A 335 -14.66 -24.14 -7.79
CA THR A 335 -13.99 -24.03 -9.09
C THR A 335 -12.53 -24.48 -9.02
N LEU A 336 -11.80 -24.05 -7.98
CA LEU A 336 -10.41 -24.44 -7.77
C LEU A 336 -10.29 -25.91 -7.38
N GLU A 337 -11.21 -26.43 -6.57
CA GLU A 337 -11.27 -27.84 -6.19
C GLU A 337 -11.47 -28.74 -7.41
N TYR A 338 -12.36 -28.32 -8.33
CA TYR A 338 -12.55 -29.02 -9.58
C TYR A 338 -11.26 -29.08 -10.42
N LEU A 339 -10.52 -27.96 -10.51
CA LEU A 339 -9.21 -27.95 -11.18
C LEU A 339 -8.20 -28.84 -10.45
N ARG A 340 -8.16 -28.81 -9.12
CA ARG A 340 -7.27 -29.65 -8.30
C ARG A 340 -7.52 -31.13 -8.54
N ALA A 341 -8.77 -31.57 -8.46
CA ALA A 341 -9.14 -32.98 -8.62
C ALA A 341 -8.83 -33.53 -10.02
N ASN A 342 -9.05 -32.72 -11.06
CA ASN A 342 -8.92 -33.18 -12.45
C ASN A 342 -7.53 -32.96 -13.06
N LEU A 343 -6.75 -31.98 -12.58
CA LEU A 343 -5.42 -31.67 -13.12
C LEU A 343 -4.27 -32.04 -12.18
N LYS A 344 -4.53 -32.28 -10.89
CA LYS A 344 -3.52 -32.65 -9.88
C LYS A 344 -2.29 -31.73 -9.88
N GLY A 345 -2.52 -30.43 -10.07
CA GLY A 345 -1.45 -29.42 -10.14
C GLY A 345 -0.81 -29.23 -11.52
N ALA A 346 -1.31 -29.87 -12.58
CA ALA A 346 -0.90 -29.56 -13.94
C ALA A 346 -1.32 -28.14 -14.37
N PRO A 347 -0.56 -27.48 -15.27
CA PRO A 347 -0.95 -26.18 -15.84
C PRO A 347 -2.29 -26.25 -16.58
N PHE A 348 -3.07 -25.16 -16.50
CA PHE A 348 -4.36 -25.03 -17.18
C PHE A 348 -4.54 -23.69 -17.88
N PRO A 349 -5.25 -23.64 -19.02
CA PRO A 349 -5.59 -22.40 -19.70
C PRO A 349 -6.82 -21.73 -19.05
N LEU A 350 -7.17 -20.54 -19.54
CA LEU A 350 -8.36 -19.84 -19.09
C LEU A 350 -9.67 -20.53 -19.50
N ALA A 351 -9.71 -21.11 -20.71
CA ALA A 351 -10.85 -21.87 -21.26
C ALA A 351 -12.24 -21.23 -21.03
N ASN A 352 -12.37 -19.92 -21.27
CA ASN A 352 -13.54 -19.12 -20.90
C ASN A 352 -14.50 -18.77 -22.04
N HIS A 353 -14.35 -19.39 -23.22
CA HIS A 353 -15.25 -19.12 -24.33
C HIS A 353 -16.64 -19.70 -24.04
N ALA A 354 -17.65 -18.84 -23.90
CA ALA A 354 -18.98 -19.18 -23.38
C ALA A 354 -19.68 -20.35 -24.08
N VAL A 355 -19.44 -20.52 -25.39
CA VAL A 355 -20.01 -21.63 -26.19
C VAL A 355 -19.16 -22.90 -26.11
N LYS A 356 -17.83 -22.77 -26.08
CA LYS A 356 -16.91 -23.92 -26.15
C LYS A 356 -16.71 -24.56 -24.79
N ALA A 357 -16.83 -23.81 -23.70
CA ALA A 357 -16.70 -24.31 -22.33
C ALA A 357 -17.73 -25.40 -21.97
N ARG A 358 -18.83 -25.53 -22.73
CA ARG A 358 -19.88 -26.55 -22.56
C ARG A 358 -19.59 -27.87 -23.25
N GLN A 359 -18.64 -27.89 -24.19
CA GLN A 359 -18.38 -29.06 -25.00
C GLN A 359 -17.53 -30.06 -24.20
N PRO A 360 -17.81 -31.37 -24.27
CA PRO A 360 -16.97 -32.39 -23.65
C PRO A 360 -15.51 -32.36 -24.14
N SER A 361 -15.27 -31.78 -25.32
CA SER A 361 -13.95 -31.58 -25.94
C SER A 361 -13.26 -30.28 -25.52
N ALA A 362 -13.84 -29.48 -24.62
CA ALA A 362 -13.24 -28.24 -24.16
C ALA A 362 -11.94 -28.52 -23.39
N ALA A 363 -10.91 -27.70 -23.62
CA ALA A 363 -9.72 -27.74 -22.80
C ALA A 363 -10.07 -27.49 -21.33
N LEU A 364 -9.64 -28.39 -20.45
CA LEU A 364 -9.87 -28.30 -19.01
C LEU A 364 -9.13 -27.08 -18.43
N GLY A 365 -9.89 -26.03 -18.11
CA GLY A 365 -9.36 -24.74 -17.64
C GLY A 365 -10.37 -23.97 -16.79
N LEU A 366 -10.00 -22.76 -16.35
CA LEU A 366 -10.75 -22.04 -15.30
C LEU A 366 -12.23 -21.79 -15.65
N GLY A 367 -12.51 -21.40 -16.89
CA GLY A 367 -13.88 -21.18 -17.37
C GLY A 367 -14.70 -22.47 -17.47
N HIS A 368 -14.08 -23.58 -17.88
CA HIS A 368 -14.73 -24.89 -17.89
C HIS A 368 -15.03 -25.38 -16.47
N ALA A 369 -14.07 -25.26 -15.55
CA ALA A 369 -14.26 -25.61 -14.13
C ALA A 369 -15.36 -24.77 -13.47
N TYR A 370 -15.42 -23.47 -13.76
CA TYR A 370 -16.50 -22.61 -13.28
C TYR A 370 -17.86 -23.08 -13.81
N PHE A 371 -17.95 -23.41 -15.10
CA PHE A 371 -19.19 -23.91 -15.69
C PHE A 371 -19.61 -25.24 -15.05
N ALA A 372 -18.67 -26.19 -14.92
CA ALA A 372 -18.92 -27.51 -14.34
C ALA A 372 -19.45 -27.43 -12.90
N THR A 373 -18.99 -26.46 -12.11
CA THR A 373 -19.39 -26.31 -10.70
C THR A 373 -20.64 -25.45 -10.48
N THR A 374 -20.98 -24.56 -11.41
CA THR A 374 -22.09 -23.61 -11.21
C THR A 374 -23.27 -23.79 -12.17
N GLY A 375 -23.08 -24.52 -13.27
CA GLY A 375 -24.03 -24.59 -14.39
C GLY A 375 -24.21 -23.25 -15.13
N ARG A 376 -23.46 -22.21 -14.76
CA ARG A 376 -23.57 -20.86 -15.34
C ARG A 376 -22.48 -20.66 -16.36
N ASN A 377 -22.81 -19.97 -17.46
CA ASN A 377 -21.82 -19.53 -18.44
C ASN A 377 -20.66 -18.84 -17.73
N PRO A 378 -19.39 -19.19 -18.05
CA PRO A 378 -18.22 -18.58 -17.40
C PRO A 378 -18.29 -17.07 -17.59
N PRO A 379 -18.62 -16.30 -16.53
CA PRO A 379 -18.75 -14.87 -16.65
C PRO A 379 -17.39 -14.27 -16.41
N ASP A 380 -16.88 -13.43 -17.30
CA ASP A 380 -15.64 -12.68 -17.11
C ASP A 380 -14.55 -13.48 -16.34
N THR A 381 -14.39 -14.78 -16.58
CA THR A 381 -13.48 -15.59 -15.75
C THR A 381 -12.03 -15.19 -15.99
N SER A 382 -11.78 -14.42 -17.06
CA SER A 382 -10.59 -13.61 -17.30
C SER A 382 -10.31 -12.58 -16.19
N LYS A 383 -11.34 -11.95 -15.64
CA LYS A 383 -11.27 -11.04 -14.49
C LYS A 383 -11.03 -11.84 -13.20
N LEU A 384 -11.75 -12.94 -13.02
CA LEU A 384 -11.54 -13.80 -11.85
C LEU A 384 -10.11 -14.34 -11.81
N ALA A 385 -9.59 -14.87 -12.93
CA ALA A 385 -8.20 -15.34 -13.02
C ALA A 385 -7.21 -14.26 -12.61
N ALA A 386 -7.44 -13.01 -13.04
CA ALA A 386 -6.57 -11.90 -12.68
C ALA A 386 -6.57 -11.62 -11.18
N VAL A 387 -7.74 -11.68 -10.53
CA VAL A 387 -7.85 -11.50 -9.07
C VAL A 387 -7.24 -12.68 -8.30
N LEU A 388 -7.42 -13.92 -8.75
CA LEU A 388 -6.85 -15.09 -8.10
C LEU A 388 -5.31 -15.10 -8.19
N GLU A 389 -4.76 -14.58 -9.28
CA GLU A 389 -3.32 -14.38 -9.44
C GLU A 389 -2.81 -13.28 -8.50
N ASP A 390 -3.54 -12.15 -8.38
CA ASP A 390 -3.20 -11.07 -7.44
C ASP A 390 -3.28 -11.54 -5.96
N LEU A 391 -4.16 -12.49 -5.65
CA LEU A 391 -4.27 -13.17 -4.36
C LEU A 391 -3.24 -14.31 -4.16
N GLN A 392 -2.40 -14.58 -5.15
CA GLN A 392 -1.42 -15.68 -5.13
C GLN A 392 -2.02 -17.08 -4.95
N LEU A 393 -3.31 -17.24 -5.25
CA LEU A 393 -4.02 -18.53 -5.23
C LEU A 393 -3.68 -19.36 -6.48
N ILE A 394 -3.36 -18.68 -7.58
CA ILE A 394 -2.86 -19.28 -8.81
C ILE A 394 -1.62 -18.52 -9.29
N GLN A 395 -0.75 -19.21 -10.01
CA GLN A 395 0.51 -18.66 -10.53
C GLN A 395 0.58 -18.89 -12.03
N ARG A 396 1.03 -17.86 -12.77
CA ARG A 396 1.23 -17.97 -14.21
C ARG A 396 2.44 -18.87 -14.50
N VAL A 397 2.31 -19.73 -15.50
CA VAL A 397 3.38 -20.66 -15.92
C VAL A 397 3.52 -20.67 -17.44
N ALA A 398 4.75 -20.81 -17.92
CA ALA A 398 5.03 -21.05 -19.33
C ALA A 398 4.87 -22.55 -19.63
N VAL A 399 4.21 -22.88 -20.75
CA VAL A 399 4.10 -24.26 -21.24
C VAL A 399 4.89 -24.36 -22.56
N PRO A 400 5.93 -25.19 -22.63
CA PRO A 400 6.74 -25.33 -23.83
C PRO A 400 5.89 -25.67 -25.06
N GLY A 401 6.14 -24.97 -26.18
CA GLY A 401 5.41 -25.17 -27.43
C GLY A 401 3.98 -24.59 -27.46
N ASN A 402 3.53 -23.92 -26.39
CA ASN A 402 2.21 -23.32 -26.32
C ASN A 402 2.28 -21.83 -25.98
N GLY A 403 1.94 -20.97 -26.95
CA GLY A 403 1.97 -19.52 -26.80
C GLY A 403 0.82 -18.94 -25.95
N ASN A 404 -0.16 -19.76 -25.54
CA ASN A 404 -1.29 -19.30 -24.75
C ASN A 404 -0.95 -19.20 -23.26
N LEU A 405 -1.67 -18.33 -22.56
CA LEU A 405 -1.54 -18.16 -21.11
C LEU A 405 -2.03 -19.41 -20.36
N HIS A 406 -1.19 -19.88 -19.42
CA HIS A 406 -1.50 -20.97 -18.51
C HIS A 406 -1.21 -20.57 -17.06
N TRP A 407 -1.95 -21.20 -16.15
CA TRP A 407 -1.81 -21.03 -14.72
C TRP A 407 -1.69 -22.39 -14.02
N ARG A 408 -1.17 -22.38 -12.81
CA ARG A 408 -1.16 -23.52 -11.90
C ARG A 408 -1.74 -23.05 -10.55
N ILE A 409 -2.43 -23.94 -9.84
CA ILE A 409 -2.82 -23.68 -8.45
C ILE A 409 -1.55 -23.55 -7.59
N SER A 410 -1.51 -22.59 -6.68
CA SER A 410 -0.33 -22.38 -5.84
C SER A 410 -0.05 -23.62 -4.96
N PRO A 411 1.23 -23.94 -4.69
CA PRO A 411 1.58 -25.09 -3.86
C PRO A 411 0.94 -25.07 -2.47
N ALA A 412 0.79 -23.88 -1.88
CA ALA A 412 0.15 -23.69 -0.58
C ALA A 412 -1.31 -24.15 -0.58
N LEU A 413 -2.05 -23.87 -1.66
CA LEU A 413 -3.44 -24.27 -1.80
C LEU A 413 -3.60 -25.74 -2.21
N LEU A 414 -2.59 -26.30 -2.91
CA LEU A 414 -2.55 -27.74 -3.22
C LEU A 414 -2.25 -28.61 -2.00
N ALA A 415 -1.55 -28.08 -1.00
CA ALA A 415 -1.16 -28.80 0.21
C ALA A 415 -2.30 -29.00 1.21
N THR A 416 -3.50 -28.42 0.98
CA THR A 416 -4.63 -28.55 1.92
C THR A 416 -5.28 -29.94 1.81
N SER A 417 -5.39 -30.66 2.94
CA SER A 417 -6.01 -31.99 2.99
C SER A 417 -7.54 -31.94 2.89
N ASP A 418 -8.16 -30.88 3.44
CA ASP A 418 -9.60 -30.85 3.75
C ASP A 418 -10.44 -30.12 2.68
N GLY A 419 -9.96 -30.14 1.44
CA GLY A 419 -10.52 -29.33 0.36
C GLY A 419 -9.84 -27.98 0.21
N ILE A 420 -10.09 -27.30 -0.90
CA ILE A 420 -9.67 -25.92 -1.10
C ILE A 420 -10.58 -24.98 -0.31
N ASP A 421 -9.97 -24.20 0.57
CA ASP A 421 -10.58 -23.04 1.21
C ASP A 421 -9.69 -21.80 1.08
N ILE A 422 -10.17 -20.79 0.34
CA ILE A 422 -9.45 -19.53 0.15
C ILE A 422 -9.73 -18.50 1.26
N THR A 423 -10.62 -18.80 2.21
CA THR A 423 -10.99 -17.86 3.28
C THR A 423 -9.79 -17.27 4.00
N PRO A 424 -8.73 -18.05 4.36
CA PRO A 424 -7.52 -17.48 4.97
C PRO A 424 -6.83 -16.40 4.12
N TRP A 425 -6.74 -16.57 2.80
CA TRP A 425 -6.15 -15.59 1.89
C TRP A 425 -7.04 -14.34 1.75
N VAL A 426 -8.35 -14.54 1.72
CA VAL A 426 -9.31 -13.43 1.70
C VAL A 426 -9.24 -12.64 3.00
N ASP A 427 -9.20 -13.32 4.14
CA ASP A 427 -9.11 -12.71 5.46
C ASP A 427 -7.77 -12.02 5.66
N GLU A 428 -6.66 -12.62 5.21
CA GLU A 428 -5.34 -11.99 5.20
C GLU A 428 -5.34 -10.74 4.31
N PHE A 429 -5.86 -10.82 3.09
CA PHE A 429 -5.95 -9.67 2.20
C PHE A 429 -6.78 -8.55 2.81
N LEU A 430 -7.95 -8.86 3.37
CA LEU A 430 -8.82 -7.89 4.04
C LEU A 430 -8.17 -7.35 5.30
N LYS A 431 -7.44 -8.19 6.04
CA LYS A 431 -6.70 -7.81 7.22
C LYS A 431 -5.69 -6.73 6.81
N VAL A 432 -4.79 -7.08 5.91
CA VAL A 432 -3.76 -6.22 5.38
C VAL A 432 -4.32 -4.91 4.79
N GLN A 433 -5.39 -4.97 3.99
CA GLN A 433 -6.04 -3.78 3.42
C GLN A 433 -6.59 -2.81 4.46
N SER A 434 -7.04 -3.33 5.61
CA SER A 434 -7.56 -2.48 6.69
C SER A 434 -6.47 -1.92 7.61
N GLU A 435 -5.23 -2.43 7.52
CA GLU A 435 -4.06 -1.86 8.20
C GLU A 435 -3.44 -0.70 7.40
N VAL A 436 -3.51 -0.79 6.06
CA VAL A 436 -3.20 0.27 5.09
C VAL A 436 -4.34 1.27 5.00
#